data_AF-A0A842V770-F1
#
_entry.id   AF-A0A842V770-F1
#
_cell.length_a   1.000
_cell.length_b   1.000
_cell.length_c   1.000
_cell.angle_alpha   90.00
_cell.angle_beta   90.00
_cell.angle_gamma   90.00
#
_symmetry.space_group_name_H-M   'P 1'
#
loop_
_entity.id
_entity.type
_entity.pdbx_description
1 polymer ?
#
loop_
_entity_poly.entity_id
_entity_poly.type
_entity_poly.pdbx_seq_one_letter_code
_entity_poly.pdbx_strand_id
1 'polypeptide(L)'
;MKRLLSELRYCGGSQMYTCVFPRPIRKWARAKFFIRGLFATDGCLYFSKISGVPLYPRLEIKMKNRVVANQVLKILKSRGFRAHIRRCGKDDCVAIYCSGKMELDKWVDQIGFTTRKNRTKYLLWKKLGFYMPRSSLAQRTAFLQRWPSG
;
A
#
# COMPACT_ATOMS: atom_id res chain seq x y z
N MET A 1 16.96 0.63 20.71
CA MET A 1 15.96 0.01 19.80
C MET A 1 15.18 -1.14 20.46
N LYS A 2 15.80 -2.02 21.27
CA LYS A 2 15.10 -3.10 22.02
C LYS A 2 14.00 -2.62 22.99
N ARG A 3 14.20 -1.47 23.67
CA ARG A 3 13.25 -0.89 24.65
C ARG A 3 11.93 -0.40 24.02
N LEU A 4 11.96 0.06 22.77
CA LEU A 4 10.77 0.56 22.06
C LEU A 4 9.86 -0.60 21.60
N LEU A 5 10.44 -1.76 21.30
CA LEU A 5 9.71 -2.95 20.82
C LEU A 5 8.98 -3.67 21.96
N SER A 6 9.56 -3.69 23.16
CA SER A 6 8.92 -4.25 24.37
C SER A 6 7.71 -3.42 24.81
N GLU A 7 7.78 -2.09 24.72
CA GLU A 7 6.67 -1.18 25.07
C GLU A 7 5.51 -1.25 24.06
N LEU A 8 5.81 -1.57 22.81
CA LEU A 8 4.80 -1.71 21.75
C LEU A 8 4.12 -3.10 21.72
N ARG A 9 4.48 -4.03 22.62
CA ARG A 9 4.08 -5.45 22.55
C ARG A 9 4.30 -6.03 21.15
N TYR A 10 5.44 -5.71 20.54
CA TYR A 10 5.77 -6.23 19.22
C TYR A 10 6.24 -7.69 19.37
N CYS A 11 5.40 -8.65 18.97
CA CYS A 11 5.71 -10.07 19.08
C CYS A 11 6.79 -10.48 18.07
N GLY A 12 7.93 -10.98 18.55
CA GLY A 12 8.91 -11.73 17.74
C GLY A 12 8.67 -13.24 17.84
N GLY A 13 8.90 -13.97 16.75
CA GLY A 13 8.65 -15.43 16.65
C GLY A 13 7.24 -15.79 16.16
N SER A 14 6.92 -17.09 16.08
CA SER A 14 5.70 -17.74 15.51
C SER A 14 4.33 -17.19 15.96
N GLN A 15 4.30 -16.18 16.83
CA GLN A 15 3.16 -15.41 17.30
C GLN A 15 2.74 -14.24 16.39
N MET A 16 3.12 -14.23 15.10
CA MET A 16 2.66 -13.19 14.15
C MET A 16 1.12 -13.10 14.05
N TYR A 17 0.40 -14.15 14.42
CA TYR A 17 -1.06 -14.24 14.36
C TYR A 17 -1.81 -13.45 15.44
N THR A 18 -1.15 -13.10 16.56
CA THR A 18 -1.78 -12.38 17.68
C THR A 18 -1.34 -10.92 17.81
N CYS A 19 -0.42 -10.47 16.95
CA CYS A 19 0.08 -9.09 16.99
C CYS A 19 -1.06 -8.09 16.75
N VAL A 20 -1.11 -7.04 17.57
CA VAL A 20 -2.15 -6.01 17.55
C VAL A 20 -1.49 -4.67 17.26
N PHE A 21 -2.13 -3.84 16.43
CA PHE A 21 -1.70 -2.46 16.20
C PHE A 21 -1.64 -1.71 17.55
N PRO A 22 -0.45 -1.29 18.03
CA PRO A 22 -0.29 -0.69 19.35
C PRO A 22 -1.17 0.56 19.47
N ARG A 23 -1.87 0.70 20.61
CA ARG A 23 -2.81 1.82 20.84
C ARG A 23 -2.22 3.20 20.48
N PRO A 24 -0.95 3.52 20.85
CA PRO A 24 -0.36 4.83 20.56
C PRO A 24 -0.19 5.15 19.07
N ILE A 25 -0.13 4.14 18.20
CA ILE A 25 0.10 4.31 16.76
C ILE A 25 -1.24 4.53 16.03
N ARG A 26 -2.39 4.17 16.63
CA ARG A 26 -3.71 4.20 15.94
C ARG A 26 -4.17 5.61 15.54
N LYS A 27 -3.62 6.65 16.16
CA LYS A 27 -3.86 8.04 15.74
C LYS A 27 -3.26 8.27 14.36
N TRP A 28 -4.02 8.91 13.48
CA TRP A 28 -3.65 9.12 12.07
C TRP A 28 -2.26 9.70 11.86
N ALA A 29 -1.85 10.66 12.69
CA ALA A 29 -0.55 11.32 12.65
C ALA A 29 0.62 10.31 12.62
N ARG A 30 0.46 9.15 13.28
CA ARG A 30 1.46 8.06 13.30
C ARG A 30 1.05 6.89 12.40
N ALA A 31 -0.24 6.57 12.37
CA ALA A 31 -0.75 5.45 11.59
C ALA A 31 -0.40 5.55 10.11
N LYS A 32 -0.42 6.74 9.51
CA LYS A 32 -0.08 6.93 8.10
C LYS A 32 1.36 6.48 7.78
N PHE A 33 2.31 6.72 8.69
CA PHE A 33 3.69 6.30 8.50
C PHE A 33 3.85 4.79 8.67
N PHE A 34 3.14 4.20 9.63
CA PHE A 34 3.09 2.75 9.77
C PHE A 34 2.50 2.08 8.52
N ILE A 35 1.36 2.56 8.02
CA ILE A 35 0.70 2.03 6.82
C ILE A 35 1.61 2.19 5.60
N ARG A 36 2.32 3.33 5.48
CA ARG A 36 3.34 3.54 4.45
C ARG A 36 4.45 2.48 4.53
N GLY A 37 4.96 2.20 5.74
CA GLY A 37 5.96 1.15 5.99
C GLY A 37 5.45 -0.23 5.63
N LEU A 38 4.23 -0.58 6.06
CA LEU A 38 3.57 -1.85 5.74
C LEU A 38 3.34 -2.01 4.23
N PHE A 39 2.97 -0.93 3.54
CA PHE A 39 2.83 -0.95 2.08
C PHE A 39 4.20 -1.07 1.39
N ALA A 40 5.28 -0.61 1.99
CA ALA A 40 6.62 -0.77 1.44
C ALA A 40 7.08 -2.23 1.43
N THR A 41 6.69 -3.01 2.45
CA THR A 41 7.04 -4.43 2.59
C THR A 41 6.08 -5.34 1.83
N ASP A 42 4.79 -5.21 2.09
CA ASP A 42 3.75 -6.16 1.65
C ASP A 42 2.75 -5.56 0.66
N GLY A 43 2.95 -4.28 0.32
CA GLY A 43 2.06 -3.52 -0.55
C GLY A 43 2.48 -3.52 -2.02
N CYS A 44 1.47 -3.51 -2.89
CA CYS A 44 1.64 -3.41 -4.32
C CYS A 44 0.67 -2.41 -4.94
N LEU A 45 1.21 -1.51 -5.77
CA LEU A 45 0.42 -0.78 -6.75
C LEU A 45 0.42 -1.57 -8.06
N TYR A 46 -0.75 -1.88 -8.59
CA TYR A 46 -0.93 -2.50 -9.90
C TYR A 46 -2.11 -1.89 -10.63
N PHE A 47 -2.26 -2.21 -11.91
CA PHE A 47 -3.29 -1.62 -12.76
C PHE A 47 -4.08 -2.72 -13.44
N SER A 48 -5.38 -2.78 -13.16
CA SER A 48 -6.29 -3.67 -13.85
C SER A 48 -6.57 -3.16 -15.25
N LYS A 49 -6.78 -4.10 -16.18
CA LYS A 49 -7.14 -3.77 -17.56
C LYS A 49 -8.59 -3.30 -17.64
N ILE A 50 -8.81 -2.24 -18.40
CA ILE A 50 -10.11 -1.82 -18.92
C ILE A 50 -9.95 -1.82 -20.44
N SER A 51 -10.78 -2.59 -21.15
CA SER A 51 -10.69 -2.75 -22.61
C SER A 51 -9.27 -3.10 -23.10
N GLY A 52 -8.60 -4.02 -22.39
CA GLY A 52 -7.22 -4.45 -22.70
C GLY A 52 -6.11 -3.53 -22.17
N VAL A 53 -6.42 -2.28 -21.82
CA VAL A 53 -5.44 -1.27 -21.39
C VAL A 53 -5.29 -1.24 -19.86
N PRO A 54 -4.09 -1.36 -19.28
CA PRO A 54 -3.84 -1.31 -17.84
C PRO A 54 -4.02 0.10 -17.27
N LEU A 55 -5.28 0.51 -17.12
CA LEU A 55 -5.65 1.89 -16.79
C LEU A 55 -6.08 2.06 -15.33
N TYR A 56 -6.65 1.03 -14.72
CA TYR A 56 -7.38 1.17 -13.46
C TYR A 56 -6.51 0.84 -12.25
N PRO A 57 -6.06 1.84 -11.46
CA PRO A 57 -5.13 1.60 -10.37
C PRO A 57 -5.78 0.83 -9.22
N ARG A 58 -5.01 -0.07 -8.62
CA ARG A 58 -5.35 -0.82 -7.42
C ARG A 58 -4.16 -0.85 -6.48
N LEU A 59 -4.43 -0.47 -5.24
CA LEU A 59 -3.52 -0.59 -4.11
C LEU A 59 -3.93 -1.82 -3.34
N GLU A 60 -2.99 -2.69 -3.02
CA GLU A 60 -3.24 -3.91 -2.25
C GLU A 60 -2.14 -4.12 -1.22
N ILE A 61 -2.52 -4.52 -0.01
CA ILE A 61 -1.62 -5.02 1.04
C ILE A 61 -2.10 -6.41 1.42
N LYS A 62 -1.27 -7.44 1.24
CA LYS A 62 -1.59 -8.81 1.63
C LYS A 62 -0.95 -9.14 2.97
N MET A 63 -1.70 -9.82 3.85
CA MET A 63 -1.17 -10.28 5.14
C MET A 63 -1.99 -11.44 5.69
N LYS A 64 -1.37 -12.27 6.54
CA LYS A 64 -2.07 -13.36 7.25
C LYS A 64 -2.82 -12.89 8.49
N ASN A 65 -2.31 -11.87 9.19
CA ASN A 65 -2.92 -11.39 10.43
C ASN A 65 -4.18 -10.54 10.14
N ARG A 66 -5.36 -11.16 10.31
CA ARG A 66 -6.67 -10.52 10.08
C ARG A 66 -6.98 -9.42 11.09
N VAL A 67 -6.44 -9.48 12.30
CA VAL A 67 -6.65 -8.47 13.34
C VAL A 67 -6.00 -7.15 12.91
N VAL A 68 -4.72 -7.20 12.51
CA VAL A 68 -4.00 -6.05 11.96
C VAL A 68 -4.67 -5.56 10.69
N ALA A 69 -5.09 -6.47 9.80
CA ALA A 69 -5.75 -6.07 8.56
C ALA A 69 -7.03 -5.25 8.82
N ASN A 70 -7.87 -5.71 9.74
CA ASN A 70 -9.09 -5.01 10.16
C ASN A 70 -8.80 -3.66 10.83
N GLN A 71 -7.72 -3.54 11.58
CA GLN A 71 -7.31 -2.28 12.20
C GLN A 71 -6.85 -1.27 11.15
N VAL A 72 -6.03 -1.68 10.19
CA VAL A 72 -5.61 -0.83 9.06
C VAL A 72 -6.84 -0.42 8.25
N LEU A 73 -7.76 -1.35 7.96
CA LEU A 73 -9.00 -1.05 7.25
C LEU A 73 -9.82 0.03 7.96
N LYS A 74 -10.02 -0.07 9.28
CA LYS A 74 -10.75 0.92 10.07
C LYS A 74 -10.07 2.28 10.03
N ILE A 75 -8.74 2.33 10.14
CA ILE A 75 -7.97 3.58 10.07
C ILE A 75 -8.13 4.22 8.69
N LEU A 76 -7.99 3.45 7.61
CA LEU A 76 -8.18 3.95 6.24
C LEU A 76 -9.60 4.49 6.02
N LYS A 77 -10.63 3.74 6.42
CA LYS A 77 -12.03 4.17 6.31
C LYS A 77 -12.31 5.45 7.11
N SER A 78 -11.72 5.60 8.30
CA SER A 78 -11.86 6.83 9.11
C SER A 78 -11.26 8.07 8.45
N ARG A 79 -10.45 7.89 7.38
CA ARG A 79 -9.87 8.96 6.56
C ARG A 79 -10.50 9.04 5.17
N GLY A 80 -11.69 8.45 5.03
CA GLY A 80 -12.49 8.51 3.80
C GLY A 80 -11.93 7.66 2.66
N PHE A 81 -11.02 6.72 2.90
CA PHE A 81 -10.62 5.76 1.88
C PHE A 81 -11.72 4.72 1.66
N ARG A 82 -12.02 4.41 0.40
CA ARG A 82 -12.90 3.28 0.02
C ARG A 82 -12.10 1.99 0.00
N ALA A 83 -11.68 1.58 1.19
CA ALA A 83 -10.89 0.38 1.44
C ALA A 83 -11.81 -0.82 1.74
N HIS A 84 -11.40 -2.00 1.26
CA HIS A 84 -12.10 -3.27 1.47
C HIS A 84 -11.10 -4.36 1.86
N ILE A 85 -11.59 -5.43 2.50
CA ILE A 85 -10.82 -6.66 2.72
C ILE A 85 -11.43 -7.76 1.85
N ARG A 86 -10.57 -8.57 1.23
CA ARG A 86 -10.95 -9.85 0.60
C ARG A 86 -10.06 -10.97 1.09
N ARG A 87 -10.57 -12.21 1.07
CA ARG A 87 -9.75 -13.41 1.26
C ARG A 87 -8.90 -13.66 0.02
N CYS A 88 -7.70 -14.19 0.21
CA CYS A 88 -6.77 -14.50 -0.86
C CYS A 88 -6.33 -15.96 -0.77
N GLY A 89 -6.65 -16.74 -1.81
CA GLY A 89 -6.21 -18.14 -1.94
C GLY A 89 -6.83 -19.07 -0.88
N LYS A 90 -6.20 -20.24 -0.71
CA LYS A 90 -6.59 -21.25 0.29
C LYS A 90 -5.97 -20.97 1.68
N ASP A 91 -4.88 -20.22 1.75
CA ASP A 91 -4.04 -20.09 2.95
C ASP A 91 -4.41 -18.91 3.85
N ASP A 92 -5.67 -18.84 4.31
CA ASP A 92 -6.21 -17.90 5.32
C ASP A 92 -5.85 -16.40 5.20
N CYS A 93 -5.20 -16.00 4.12
CA CYS A 93 -4.61 -14.71 3.86
C CYS A 93 -5.69 -13.71 3.49
N VAL A 94 -5.48 -12.46 3.86
CA VAL A 94 -6.38 -11.36 3.52
C VAL A 94 -5.63 -10.26 2.79
N ALA A 95 -6.33 -9.62 1.86
CA ALA A 95 -5.86 -8.43 1.17
C ALA A 95 -6.73 -7.23 1.55
N ILE A 96 -6.10 -6.19 2.07
CA ILE A 96 -6.71 -4.86 2.10
C ILE A 96 -6.48 -4.25 0.72
N TYR A 97 -7.53 -3.74 0.09
CA TYR A 97 -7.38 -3.09 -1.21
C TYR A 97 -8.22 -1.81 -1.35
N CYS A 98 -7.66 -0.85 -2.08
CA CYS A 98 -8.31 0.39 -2.52
C CYS A 98 -8.16 0.49 -4.04
N SER A 99 -9.17 0.96 -4.77
CA SER A 99 -9.14 0.97 -6.24
C SER A 99 -9.65 2.28 -6.82
N GLY A 100 -9.15 2.61 -8.00
CA GLY A 100 -9.57 3.79 -8.77
C GLY A 100 -8.67 5.00 -8.55
N LYS A 101 -8.72 5.92 -9.53
CA LYS A 101 -7.88 7.12 -9.58
C LYS A 101 -7.97 7.96 -8.30
N MET A 102 -9.19 8.22 -7.82
CA MET A 102 -9.40 9.03 -6.62
C MET A 102 -8.75 8.43 -5.37
N GLU A 103 -8.79 7.11 -5.20
CA GLU A 103 -8.16 6.45 -4.05
C GLU A 103 -6.63 6.47 -4.17
N LEU A 104 -6.09 6.36 -5.38
CA LEU A 104 -4.65 6.45 -5.61
C LEU A 104 -4.13 7.88 -5.40
N ASP A 105 -4.82 8.90 -5.89
CA ASP A 105 -4.44 10.30 -5.68
C ASP A 105 -4.49 10.64 -4.18
N LYS A 106 -5.57 10.24 -3.48
CA LYS A 106 -5.69 10.39 -2.01
C LYS A 106 -4.58 9.64 -1.28
N TRP A 107 -4.23 8.44 -1.73
CA TRP A 107 -3.12 7.68 -1.15
C TRP A 107 -1.82 8.45 -1.27
N VAL A 108 -1.50 8.99 -2.44
CA VAL A 108 -0.25 9.72 -2.68
C VAL A 108 -0.15 10.98 -1.81
N ASP A 109 -1.24 11.73 -1.72
CA ASP A 109 -1.34 12.93 -0.88
C ASP A 109 -1.15 12.61 0.61
N GLN A 110 -1.91 11.64 1.11
CA GLN A 110 -2.03 11.39 2.55
C GLN A 110 -0.99 10.42 3.11
N ILE A 111 -0.65 9.38 2.33
CA ILE A 111 0.19 8.27 2.75
C ILE A 111 1.47 8.22 1.93
N GLY A 112 1.47 8.44 0.61
CA GLY A 112 2.67 8.38 -0.24
C GLY A 112 3.27 6.98 -0.41
N PHE A 113 4.38 6.92 -1.15
CA PHE A 113 5.15 5.69 -1.38
C PHE A 113 6.59 5.85 -0.91
N THR A 114 7.11 4.88 -0.17
CA THR A 114 8.54 4.80 0.17
C THR A 114 9.33 4.10 -0.94
N THR A 115 8.78 3.04 -1.53
CA THR A 115 9.53 2.23 -2.50
C THR A 115 9.60 2.88 -3.89
N ARG A 116 10.81 2.95 -4.46
CA ARG A 116 11.03 3.44 -5.83
C ARG A 116 10.18 2.69 -6.85
N LYS A 117 9.96 1.39 -6.64
CA LYS A 117 9.10 0.55 -7.48
C LYS A 117 7.69 1.11 -7.59
N ASN A 118 6.99 1.32 -6.46
CA ASN A 118 5.60 1.78 -6.49
C ASN A 118 5.51 3.26 -6.88
N ARG A 119 6.46 4.08 -6.45
CA ARG A 119 6.54 5.50 -6.84
C ARG A 119 6.65 5.68 -8.35
N THR A 120 7.56 4.95 -9.01
CA THR A 120 7.72 5.05 -10.47
C THR A 120 6.54 4.50 -11.25
N LYS A 121 5.81 3.50 -10.71
CA LYS A 121 4.52 3.06 -11.30
C LYS A 121 3.50 4.19 -11.32
N TYR A 122 3.33 4.86 -10.18
CA TYR A 122 2.40 5.98 -10.06
C TYR A 122 2.77 7.11 -11.01
N LEU A 123 4.02 7.57 -10.98
CA LEU A 123 4.48 8.69 -11.82
C LEU A 123 4.29 8.39 -13.31
N LEU A 124 4.64 7.18 -13.74
CA LEU A 124 4.45 6.79 -15.14
C LEU A 124 2.97 6.79 -15.53
N TRP A 125 2.11 6.18 -14.70
CA TRP A 125 0.67 6.16 -14.94
C TRP A 125 0.04 7.55 -14.94
N LYS A 126 0.45 8.41 -13.99
CA LYS A 126 -0.03 9.79 -13.91
C LYS A 126 0.31 10.59 -15.17
N LYS A 127 1.46 10.30 -15.77
CA LYS A 127 1.96 10.96 -16.98
C LYS A 127 1.33 10.44 -18.27
N LEU A 128 1.17 9.12 -18.40
CA LEU A 128 0.67 8.49 -19.62
C LEU A 128 -0.85 8.32 -19.65
N GLY A 129 -1.52 8.39 -18.50
CA GLY A 129 -2.92 7.99 -18.35
C GLY A 129 -3.13 6.46 -18.26
N PHE A 130 -2.08 5.67 -18.51
CA PHE A 130 -2.08 4.21 -18.40
C PHE A 130 -0.72 3.68 -17.90
N TYR A 131 -0.68 2.42 -17.47
CA TYR A 131 0.57 1.79 -17.04
C TYR A 131 1.13 0.84 -18.10
N MET A 132 2.43 0.94 -18.38
CA MET A 132 3.14 0.02 -19.27
C MET A 132 3.48 -1.31 -18.56
N PRO A 133 2.83 -2.45 -18.90
CA PRO A 133 3.15 -3.75 -18.33
C PRO A 133 4.60 -4.14 -18.60
N ARG A 134 5.15 -5.03 -17.76
CA ARG A 134 6.50 -5.61 -17.92
C ARG A 134 7.66 -4.62 -17.96
N SER A 135 7.42 -3.33 -17.69
CA SER A 135 8.47 -2.32 -17.60
C SER A 135 9.32 -2.48 -16.33
N SER A 136 10.64 -2.56 -16.49
CA SER A 136 11.59 -2.66 -15.40
C SER A 136 11.68 -1.33 -14.61
N LEU A 137 12.29 -1.35 -13.42
CA LEU A 137 12.52 -0.11 -12.67
C LEU A 137 13.44 0.85 -13.43
N ALA A 138 14.49 0.33 -14.09
CA ALA A 138 15.43 1.11 -14.88
C ALA A 138 14.72 1.77 -16.07
N GLN A 139 13.92 1.02 -16.83
CA GLN A 139 13.15 1.54 -17.96
C GLN A 139 12.20 2.66 -17.54
N ARG A 140 11.46 2.46 -16.44
CA ARG A 140 10.55 3.49 -15.92
C ARG A 140 11.29 4.74 -15.45
N THR A 141 12.46 4.58 -14.84
CA THR A 141 13.27 5.71 -14.38
C THR A 141 13.85 6.50 -15.55
N ALA A 142 14.41 5.81 -16.55
CA ALA A 142 14.93 6.44 -17.76
C ALA A 142 13.83 7.21 -18.52
N PHE A 143 12.62 6.62 -18.61
CA PHE A 143 11.46 7.29 -19.20
C PHE A 143 11.13 8.59 -18.46
N LEU A 144 11.09 8.56 -17.13
CA LEU A 144 10.77 9.73 -16.30
C LEU A 144 11.87 10.80 -16.33
N GLN A 145 13.14 10.43 -16.55
CA GLN A 145 14.26 11.37 -16.68
C GLN A 145 14.24 12.11 -18.02
N ARG A 146 13.93 11.41 -19.12
CA ARG A 146 13.83 12.02 -20.46
C ARG A 146 12.70 13.02 -20.60
N TRP A 147 11.76 13.00 -19.66
CA TRP A 147 10.62 13.90 -19.65
C TRP A 147 10.52 14.60 -18.29
N PRO A 148 11.37 15.59 -18.00
CA PRO A 148 11.17 16.44 -16.84
C PRO A 148 9.77 17.04 -16.93
N SER A 149 9.03 16.98 -15.82
CA SER A 149 7.75 17.67 -15.76
C SER A 149 8.11 19.15 -15.66
N GLY A 150 7.80 19.91 -16.72
CA GLY A 150 7.84 21.37 -16.68
C GLY A 150 6.94 21.90 -15.58
#